data_AF-A0AA90PEW3-F1
#
_entry.id   AF-A0AA90PEW3-F1
#
_cell.length_a   1.000
_cell.length_b   1.000
_cell.length_c   1.000
_cell.angle_alpha   90.00
_cell.angle_beta   90.00
_cell.angle_gamma   90.00
#
_symmetry.space_group_name_H-M   'P 1'
#
loop_
_entity.id
_entity.type
_entity.pdbx_description
1 polymer ?
#
loop_
_entity_poly.entity_id
_entity_poly.type
_entity_poly.pdbx_seq_one_letter_code
_entity_poly.pdbx_strand_id
1 'polypeptide(L)'
;MKSKKRKWTLAYGGIALLIGIILAQTFTYITKVDFSTASILGVLPVTIVLIIINLIQVKRKKDETPELDERTVNNMFKFYIYSSHIFLGLLFISLAIITFMDIRNVSTSHLWIIILAYMCCSGIGALIVKRQ
;
A
#
# COMPACT_ATOMS: atom_id res chain seq x y z
N MET A 1 -23.74 -8.34 -22.48
CA MET A 1 -22.46 -9.08 -22.38
C MET A 1 -21.31 -8.08 -22.10
N LYS A 2 -20.89 -7.86 -20.84
CA LYS A 2 -19.73 -6.98 -20.54
C LYS A 2 -18.48 -7.63 -21.13
N SER A 3 -17.87 -7.01 -22.14
CA SER A 3 -16.76 -7.59 -22.89
C SER A 3 -15.57 -7.90 -21.95
N LYS A 4 -14.92 -9.05 -22.15
CA LYS A 4 -13.73 -9.48 -21.37
C LYS A 4 -12.65 -8.37 -21.29
N LYS A 5 -12.59 -7.47 -22.28
CA LYS A 5 -11.64 -6.35 -22.33
C LYS A 5 -11.81 -5.33 -21.19
N ARG A 6 -13.04 -5.14 -20.67
CA ARG A 6 -13.31 -4.23 -19.54
C ARG A 6 -12.73 -4.72 -18.22
N LYS A 7 -12.32 -6.00 -18.14
CA LYS A 7 -11.79 -6.57 -16.90
C LYS A 7 -10.38 -6.11 -16.58
N TRP A 8 -9.53 -5.86 -17.59
CA TRP A 8 -8.09 -5.56 -17.42
C TRP A 8 -7.71 -4.10 -17.69
N THR A 9 -8.69 -3.22 -17.88
CA THR A 9 -8.46 -1.81 -18.25
C THR A 9 -7.59 -1.06 -17.24
N LEU A 10 -7.73 -1.31 -15.94
CA LEU A 10 -6.90 -0.65 -14.92
C LEU A 10 -5.45 -1.14 -14.96
N ALA A 11 -5.23 -2.44 -15.18
CA ALA A 11 -3.89 -2.99 -15.32
C ALA A 11 -3.19 -2.44 -16.58
N TYR A 12 -3.90 -2.39 -17.71
CA TYR A 12 -3.37 -1.77 -18.93
C TYR A 12 -3.10 -0.27 -18.74
N GLY A 13 -3.96 0.44 -18.01
CA GLY A 13 -3.74 1.85 -17.65
C GLY A 13 -2.48 2.05 -16.81
N GLY A 14 -2.25 1.19 -15.81
CA GLY A 14 -1.04 1.22 -14.97
C GLY A 14 0.23 0.95 -15.78
N ILE A 15 0.20 -0.02 -16.70
CA ILE A 15 1.33 -0.32 -17.59
C ILE A 15 1.57 0.85 -18.56
N ALA A 16 0.51 1.42 -19.13
CA ALA A 16 0.62 2.57 -20.02
C ALA A 16 1.20 3.80 -19.30
N LEU A 17 0.83 4.04 -18.04
CA LEU A 17 1.44 5.08 -17.20
C LEU A 17 2.94 4.85 -16.99
N LEU A 18 3.35 3.61 -16.71
CA LEU A 18 4.75 3.26 -16.51
C LEU A 18 5.57 3.44 -17.80
N ILE A 19 5.04 3.00 -18.94
CA ILE A 19 5.68 3.20 -20.25
C ILE A 19 5.74 4.69 -20.58
N GLY A 20 4.65 5.42 -20.34
CA GLY A 20 4.55 6.85 -20.59
C GLY A 20 5.58 7.66 -19.80
N ILE A 21 5.79 7.35 -18.53
CA ILE A 21 6.80 8.06 -17.72
C ILE A 21 8.22 7.72 -18.16
N ILE A 22 8.51 6.47 -18.55
CA ILE A 22 9.82 6.08 -19.08
C ILE A 22 10.11 6.87 -20.37
N LEU A 23 9.15 6.88 -21.31
CA LEU A 23 9.30 7.62 -22.56
C LEU A 23 9.44 9.14 -22.31
N ALA A 24 8.65 9.70 -21.40
CA ALA A 24 8.75 11.11 -21.04
C ALA A 24 10.13 11.45 -20.46
N GLN A 25 10.68 10.60 -19.58
CA GLN A 25 12.02 10.80 -19.02
C GLN A 25 13.13 10.62 -20.05
N THR A 26 12.99 9.68 -20.99
CA THR A 26 13.93 9.55 -22.12
C THR A 26 13.91 10.81 -22.99
N PHE A 27 12.73 11.38 -23.26
CA PHE A 27 12.61 12.62 -24.02
C PHE A 27 13.20 13.83 -23.28
N THR A 28 12.96 13.96 -21.98
CA THR A 28 13.58 15.04 -21.18
C THR A 28 15.09 14.88 -21.10
N TYR A 29 15.60 13.65 -21.04
CA TYR A 29 17.04 13.41 -21.05
C TYR A 29 17.68 13.85 -22.38
N ILE A 30 17.06 13.56 -23.52
CA ILE A 30 17.59 13.99 -24.83
C ILE A 30 17.54 15.51 -25.00
N THR A 31 16.50 16.17 -24.47
CA THR A 31 16.28 17.61 -24.69
C THR A 31 16.95 18.52 -23.65
N LYS A 32 17.06 18.05 -22.40
CA LYS A 32 17.53 18.84 -21.25
C LYS A 32 18.70 18.20 -20.50
N VAL A 33 19.13 16.99 -20.88
CA VAL A 33 20.16 16.20 -20.16
C VAL A 33 19.77 15.94 -18.70
N ASP A 34 18.48 16.06 -18.39
CA ASP A 34 17.92 15.86 -17.07
C ASP A 34 17.14 14.54 -17.00
N PHE A 35 17.46 13.73 -16.00
CA PHE A 35 16.79 12.47 -15.71
C PHE A 35 16.35 12.42 -14.25
N SER A 36 15.03 12.42 -14.02
CA SER A 36 14.45 12.37 -12.68
C SER A 36 14.07 10.94 -12.31
N THR A 37 14.91 10.31 -11.49
CA THR A 37 14.59 9.03 -10.85
C THR A 37 13.38 9.13 -9.92
N ALA A 38 13.17 10.31 -9.31
CA ALA A 38 12.03 10.58 -8.45
C ALA A 38 10.69 10.45 -9.19
N SER A 39 10.63 10.88 -10.46
CA SER A 39 9.42 10.76 -11.29
C SER A 39 9.03 9.30 -11.53
N ILE A 40 10.02 8.43 -11.76
CA ILE A 40 9.80 7.00 -11.98
C ILE A 40 9.37 6.33 -10.66
N LEU A 41 10.04 6.66 -9.56
CA LEU A 41 9.70 6.16 -8.23
C LEU A 41 8.30 6.59 -7.78
N GLY A 42 7.80 7.75 -8.21
CA GLY A 42 6.44 8.18 -7.91
C GLY A 42 5.36 7.39 -8.66
N VAL A 43 5.61 7.00 -9.92
CA VAL A 43 4.62 6.27 -10.76
C VAL A 43 4.57 4.78 -10.42
N LEU A 44 5.68 4.18 -10.01
CA LEU A 44 5.77 2.75 -9.67
C LEU A 44 4.70 2.27 -8.67
N PRO A 45 4.53 2.91 -7.50
CA PRO A 45 3.50 2.53 -6.53
C PRO A 45 2.09 2.63 -7.10
N VAL A 46 1.80 3.67 -7.89
CA VAL A 46 0.48 3.88 -8.52
C VAL A 46 0.17 2.74 -9.48
N THR A 47 1.13 2.35 -10.32
CA THR A 47 0.99 1.22 -11.24
C THR A 47 0.72 -0.09 -10.50
N ILE A 48 1.46 -0.37 -9.42
CA ILE A 48 1.26 -1.58 -8.60
C ILE A 48 -0.15 -1.61 -8.00
N VAL A 49 -0.61 -0.49 -7.42
CA VAL A 49 -1.96 -0.39 -6.84
C VAL A 49 -3.04 -0.63 -7.89
N LEU A 50 -2.92 -0.03 -9.08
CA LEU A 50 -3.88 -0.23 -10.16
C LEU A 50 -3.96 -1.69 -10.62
N ILE A 51 -2.81 -2.38 -10.69
CA ILE A 51 -2.76 -3.81 -11.04
C ILE A 51 -3.41 -4.65 -9.93
N ILE A 52 -3.11 -4.40 -8.65
CA ILE A 52 -3.70 -5.13 -7.53
C ILE A 52 -5.23 -4.97 -7.51
N ILE A 53 -5.73 -3.74 -7.65
CA ILE A 53 -7.17 -3.47 -7.71
C ILE A 53 -7.81 -4.24 -8.87
N ASN A 54 -7.15 -4.23 -10.04
CA ASN A 54 -7.65 -4.97 -11.19
C ASN A 54 -7.72 -6.48 -10.93
N LEU A 55 -6.67 -7.06 -10.33
CA LEU A 55 -6.63 -8.47 -9.95
C LEU A 55 -7.76 -8.82 -8.98
N ILE A 56 -8.03 -7.97 -8.00
CA ILE A 56 -9.15 -8.14 -7.07
C ILE A 56 -10.49 -8.12 -7.83
N GLN A 57 -10.70 -7.15 -8.73
CA GLN A 57 -11.94 -7.07 -9.52
C GLN A 57 -12.14 -8.27 -10.44
N VAL A 58 -11.06 -8.84 -10.99
CA VAL A 58 -11.10 -10.02 -11.86
C VAL A 58 -11.43 -11.28 -11.06
N LYS A 59 -10.88 -11.40 -9.84
CA LYS A 59 -11.05 -12.56 -8.95
C LYS A 59 -12.32 -12.52 -8.09
N ARG A 60 -12.92 -11.34 -7.89
CA ARG A 60 -14.15 -11.18 -7.12
C ARG A 60 -15.27 -12.01 -7.74
N LYS A 61 -16.02 -12.73 -6.90
CA LYS A 61 -17.13 -13.53 -7.37
C LYS A 61 -18.22 -12.64 -7.98
N LYS A 62 -19.01 -13.22 -8.89
CA LYS A 62 -20.13 -12.53 -9.55
C LYS A 62 -21.43 -12.66 -8.75
N ASP A 63 -21.48 -13.55 -7.76
CA ASP A 63 -22.64 -13.71 -6.88
C ASP A 63 -22.62 -12.67 -5.76
N GLU A 64 -23.80 -12.36 -5.23
CA GLU A 64 -23.98 -11.41 -4.12
C GLU A 64 -23.89 -12.10 -2.76
N THR A 65 -23.44 -13.36 -2.72
CA THR A 65 -23.22 -14.06 -1.45
C THR A 65 -22.06 -13.39 -0.71
N PRO A 66 -22.20 -13.11 0.59
CA PRO A 66 -21.09 -12.60 1.39
C PRO A 66 -19.90 -13.53 1.27
N GLU A 67 -18.75 -13.01 0.84
CA GLU A 67 -17.52 -13.80 0.75
C GLU A 67 -17.00 -14.22 2.14
N LEU A 68 -17.44 -13.52 3.19
CA LEU A 68 -17.05 -13.74 4.57
C LEU A 68 -18.28 -13.67 5.48
N ASP A 69 -18.26 -14.51 6.51
CA ASP A 69 -19.22 -14.47 7.61
C ASP A 69 -19.08 -13.16 8.41
N GLU A 70 -20.18 -12.66 8.96
CA GLU A 70 -20.22 -11.48 9.83
C GLU A 70 -19.25 -11.63 11.01
N ARG A 71 -19.07 -12.87 11.50
CA ARG A 71 -18.09 -13.21 12.54
C ARG A 71 -16.66 -12.87 12.12
N THR A 72 -16.26 -13.25 10.90
CA THR A 72 -14.91 -12.98 10.39
C THR A 72 -14.70 -11.47 10.19
N VAL A 73 -15.71 -10.76 9.69
CA VAL A 73 -15.65 -9.30 9.54
C VAL A 73 -15.47 -8.62 10.90
N ASN A 74 -16.23 -9.01 11.91
CA ASN A 74 -16.13 -8.44 13.25
C ASN A 74 -14.78 -8.75 13.92
N ASN A 75 -14.26 -9.97 13.74
CA ASN A 75 -12.95 -10.37 14.27
C ASN A 75 -11.81 -9.56 13.59
N MET A 76 -11.87 -9.38 12.27
CA MET A 76 -10.92 -8.53 11.55
C MET A 76 -10.99 -7.08 12.01
N PHE A 77 -12.18 -6.53 12.20
CA PHE A 77 -12.38 -5.16 12.68
C PHE A 77 -11.77 -4.96 14.07
N LYS A 78 -12.06 -5.86 15.01
CA LYS A 78 -11.46 -5.85 16.36
C LYS A 78 -9.94 -5.93 16.29
N PHE A 79 -9.40 -6.84 15.47
CA PHE A 79 -7.95 -6.97 15.28
C PHE A 79 -7.30 -5.65 14.83
N TYR A 80 -7.86 -4.99 13.82
CA TYR A 80 -7.30 -3.72 13.34
C TYR A 80 -7.36 -2.61 14.38
N ILE A 81 -8.45 -2.51 15.15
CA ILE A 81 -8.56 -1.54 16.26
C ILE A 81 -7.47 -1.81 17.29
N TYR A 82 -7.38 -3.04 17.82
CA TYR A 82 -6.40 -3.33 18.87
C TYR A 82 -4.96 -3.19 18.36
N SER A 83 -4.66 -3.72 17.18
CA SER A 83 -3.32 -3.65 16.59
C SER A 83 -2.86 -2.20 16.39
N SER A 84 -3.74 -1.33 15.86
CA SER A 84 -3.41 0.09 15.65
C SER A 84 -3.21 0.87 16.95
N HIS A 85 -4.05 0.63 17.96
CA HIS A 85 -3.94 1.32 19.24
C HIS A 85 -2.71 0.86 20.04
N ILE A 86 -2.40 -0.44 20.02
CA ILE A 86 -1.17 -0.98 20.62
C ILE A 86 0.05 -0.37 19.92
N PHE A 87 0.06 -0.33 18.59
CA PHE A 87 1.15 0.27 17.83
C PHE A 87 1.32 1.76 18.16
N LEU A 88 0.24 2.53 18.15
CA LEU A 88 0.27 3.96 18.46
C LEU A 88 0.73 4.22 19.91
N GLY A 89 0.26 3.41 20.86
CA GLY A 89 0.69 3.46 22.25
C GLY A 89 2.19 3.21 22.40
N LEU A 90 2.71 2.15 21.76
CA LEU A 90 4.15 1.85 21.75
C LEU A 90 4.97 2.95 21.08
N LEU A 91 4.46 3.52 19.99
CA LEU A 91 5.11 4.63 19.30
C LEU A 91 5.22 5.86 20.20
N PHE A 92 4.14 6.25 20.87
CA PHE A 92 4.15 7.39 21.79
C PHE A 92 5.03 7.17 23.01
N ILE A 93 5.02 5.97 23.60
CA ILE A 93 5.93 5.62 24.70
C ILE A 93 7.39 5.74 24.23
N SER A 94 7.70 5.22 23.04
CA SER A 94 9.06 5.30 22.49
C SER A 94 9.50 6.74 22.23
N LEU A 95 8.62 7.58 21.67
CA LEU A 95 8.90 9.00 21.44
C LEU A 95 9.06 9.78 22.75
N ALA A 96 8.30 9.46 23.80
CA ALA A 96 8.46 10.05 25.11
C ALA A 96 9.83 9.70 25.72
N ILE A 97 10.26 8.44 25.64
CA ILE A 97 11.58 8.00 26.10
C ILE A 97 12.69 8.77 25.37
N ILE A 98 12.61 8.86 24.04
CA ILE A 98 13.59 9.61 23.22
C ILE A 98 13.66 11.08 23.65
N THR A 99 12.51 11.67 23.96
CA THR A 99 12.42 13.06 24.44
C THR A 99 13.05 13.22 25.82
N PHE A 100 12.81 12.28 26.74
CA PHE A 100 13.46 12.27 28.07
C PHE A 100 14.99 12.12 27.98
N MET A 101 15.51 11.52 26.91
CA MET A 101 16.94 11.40 26.66
C MET A 101 17.58 12.66 26.03
N ASP A 102 16.84 13.77 25.89
CA ASP A 102 17.24 15.01 25.19
C ASP A 102 17.76 14.78 23.75
N ILE A 103 17.26 13.72 23.09
CA ILE A 103 17.54 13.46 21.68
C ILE A 103 16.61 14.37 20.85
N ARG A 104 17.17 15.47 20.34
CA ARG A 104 16.39 16.50 19.64
C ARG A 104 16.03 16.17 18.20
N ASN A 105 16.85 15.33 17.56
CA ASN A 105 16.72 15.01 16.14
C ASN A 105 16.62 13.51 15.95
N VAL A 106 15.48 13.05 15.44
CA VAL A 106 15.30 11.68 14.96
C VAL A 106 15.14 11.73 13.45
N SER A 107 15.97 10.98 12.73
CA SER A 107 15.82 10.89 11.27
C SER A 107 14.48 10.26 10.93
N THR A 108 13.74 10.90 10.02
CA THR A 108 12.45 10.44 9.50
C THR A 108 12.51 9.01 8.94
N SER A 109 13.69 8.56 8.46
CA SER A 109 13.88 7.19 7.98
C SER A 109 13.55 6.13 9.05
N HIS A 110 13.83 6.39 10.32
CA HIS A 110 13.52 5.46 11.41
C HIS A 110 12.01 5.33 11.62
N LEU A 111 11.27 6.44 11.52
CA LEU A 111 9.81 6.43 11.60
C LEU A 111 9.20 5.63 10.44
N TRP A 112 9.73 5.81 9.23
CA TRP A 112 9.29 5.03 8.06
C TRP A 112 9.50 3.53 8.25
N ILE A 113 10.65 3.11 8.76
CA ILE A 113 10.94 1.69 9.02
C ILE A 113 9.92 1.10 10.01
N ILE A 114 9.63 1.82 11.10
CA ILE A 114 8.68 1.36 12.13
C ILE A 114 7.26 1.26 11.57
N ILE A 115 6.82 2.25 10.77
CA ILE A 115 5.51 2.24 10.12
C ILE A 115 5.40 1.08 9.13
N LEU A 116 6.42 0.85 8.31
CA LEU A 116 6.44 -0.26 7.34
C LEU A 116 6.43 -1.62 8.04
N ALA A 117 7.19 -1.77 9.13
CA ALA A 117 7.18 -2.99 9.94
C ALA A 117 5.77 -3.26 10.50
N TYR A 118 5.10 -2.24 11.03
CA TYR A 118 3.71 -2.35 11.47
C TYR A 118 2.75 -2.74 10.34
N MET A 119 2.86 -2.12 9.16
CA MET A 119 2.02 -2.46 8.02
C MET A 119 2.20 -3.93 7.58
N CYS A 120 3.43 -4.44 7.56
CA CYS A 120 3.71 -5.84 7.27
C CYS A 120 3.15 -6.78 8.35
N CYS A 121 3.41 -6.49 9.63
CA CYS A 121 2.94 -7.32 10.73
C CYS A 121 1.41 -7.34 10.82
N SER A 122 0.75 -6.18 10.71
CA SER A 122 -0.72 -6.08 10.71
C SER A 122 -1.35 -6.74 9.48
N GLY A 123 -0.72 -6.63 8.31
CA GLY A 123 -1.15 -7.34 7.10
C GLY A 123 -1.12 -8.86 7.27
N ILE A 124 -0.02 -9.41 7.80
CA ILE A 124 0.11 -10.84 8.09
C ILE A 124 -0.89 -11.27 9.17
N GLY A 125 -0.99 -10.51 10.27
CA GLY A 125 -1.94 -10.79 11.34
C GLY A 125 -3.39 -10.81 10.87
N ALA A 126 -3.77 -9.89 9.98
CA ALA A 126 -5.10 -9.88 9.38
C ALA A 126 -5.38 -11.12 8.51
N LEU A 127 -4.38 -11.63 7.78
CA LEU A 127 -4.51 -12.88 7.02
C LEU A 127 -4.72 -14.10 7.94
N ILE A 128 -4.12 -14.09 9.13
CA ILE A 128 -4.29 -15.15 10.14
C ILE A 128 -5.70 -15.08 10.73
N VAL A 129 -6.14 -13.90 11.18
CA VAL A 129 -7.48 -13.70 11.77
C VAL A 129 -8.58 -14.02 10.77
N LYS A 130 -8.39 -13.68 9.48
CA LYS A 130 -9.34 -14.01 8.41
C LYS A 130 -9.57 -15.53 8.25
N ARG A 131 -8.60 -16.37 8.62
CA ARG A 131 -8.70 -17.84 8.51
C ARG A 131 -9.43 -18.50 9.69
N GLN A 132 -9.79 -17.75 10.73
CA GLN A 132 -10.50 -18.20 11.93
C GLN A 132 -12.00 -17.85 11.86
#